data_AF-A0A315XDY3-F1
#
_entry.id   AF-A0A315XDY3-F1
#
_cell.length_a   1.000
_cell.length_b   1.000
_cell.length_c   1.000
_cell.angle_alpha   90.00
_cell.angle_beta   90.00
_cell.angle_gamma   90.00
#
_symmetry.space_group_name_H-M   'P 1'
#
loop_
_entity.id
_entity.type
_entity.pdbx_description
1 polymer ?
#
loop_
_entity_poly.entity_id
_entity_poly.type
_entity_poly.pdbx_seq_one_letter_code
_entity_poly.pdbx_strand_id
1 'polypeptide(L)'
;MKYKLLKAIEKFSKHDHLCLIYETRSEQFETVVPFIRIGLENGEKCIYSADDNNTGEVLSAMRSGSIDVESAISNGALVIVSKKETYLRQGYFDPDEMIGFLKESTESAKKEGFSALRTTGEMTWVLGGEAGTSRLIEYESKLNFFFPENDCLGLCQYNRNRFSPEIITDVINTHPLVIAGGFVCKNFYYIPPEEFLKKEKKSVEVERLLFNLIDREKAEEALRLSEEKFFKAFHATPDAIVITRVSDNRLVDVNEVFVRRSGYSRDDALGRTTLDFNLWANTQDRERYLTTLRGQGSVREQESQFRMKSGQILDCLVSGETFRIGDEMYILTIIRDITERKQTEEEIKKYRDHLEELVKERTAELENKNKDLETMIKGLVGRELRMIELKNTIEELEKKLGERYEK
;
A
#
# COMPACT_ATOMS: atom_id res chain seq x y z
N MET A 1 -19.21 0.02 -1.34
CA MET A 1 -19.42 1.20 -0.46
C MET A 1 -19.33 0.84 1.02
N LYS A 2 -20.13 -0.11 1.54
CA LYS A 2 -20.10 -0.56 2.95
C LYS A 2 -18.71 -0.78 3.55
N TYR A 3 -17.80 -1.39 2.80
CA TYR A 3 -16.45 -1.65 3.27
C TYR A 3 -15.58 -0.38 3.48
N LYS A 4 -15.74 0.63 2.63
CA LYS A 4 -15.02 1.90 2.77
C LYS A 4 -15.48 2.65 4.02
N LEU A 5 -16.79 2.63 4.31
CA LEU A 5 -17.35 3.20 5.53
C LEU A 5 -16.78 2.49 6.77
N LEU A 6 -16.80 1.16 6.79
CA LEU A 6 -16.27 0.38 7.92
C LEU A 6 -14.80 0.72 8.23
N LYS A 7 -13.93 0.68 7.22
CA LYS A 7 -12.51 1.06 7.36
C LYS A 7 -12.31 2.51 7.78
N ALA A 8 -13.23 3.40 7.46
CA ALA A 8 -13.16 4.79 7.88
C ALA A 8 -13.56 4.94 9.36
N ILE A 9 -14.61 4.23 9.81
CA ILE A 9 -15.06 4.21 11.21
C ILE A 9 -13.98 3.65 12.14
N GLU A 10 -13.23 2.63 11.71
CA GLU A 10 -12.10 2.06 12.45
C GLU A 10 -10.98 3.08 12.75
N LYS A 11 -10.91 4.18 12.01
CA LYS A 11 -9.86 5.20 12.15
C LYS A 11 -10.26 6.37 13.05
N PHE A 12 -11.48 6.38 13.57
CA PHE A 12 -11.93 7.48 14.43
C PHE A 12 -11.13 7.55 15.72
N SER A 13 -10.80 8.77 16.10
CA SER A 13 -10.20 9.08 17.39
C SER A 13 -11.27 9.07 18.47
N LYS A 14 -10.87 8.75 19.71
CA LYS A 14 -11.70 8.86 20.92
C LYS A 14 -12.05 10.31 21.33
N HIS A 15 -11.86 11.27 20.42
CA HIS A 15 -12.12 12.69 20.58
C HIS A 15 -12.95 13.27 19.42
N ASP A 16 -13.36 12.43 18.46
CA ASP A 16 -14.07 12.91 17.28
C ASP A 16 -15.54 13.23 17.59
N HIS A 17 -16.06 14.20 16.85
CA HIS A 17 -17.46 14.58 16.84
C HIS A 17 -18.00 14.48 15.42
N LEU A 18 -18.99 13.60 15.20
CA LEU A 18 -19.51 13.30 13.87
C LEU A 18 -21.02 13.45 13.83
N CYS A 19 -21.54 13.89 12.68
CA CYS A 19 -22.95 13.70 12.36
C CYS A 19 -23.15 12.63 11.29
N LEU A 20 -24.24 11.89 11.41
CA LEU A 20 -24.78 11.02 10.38
C LEU A 20 -26.05 11.67 9.81
N ILE A 21 -26.03 11.96 8.52
CA ILE A 21 -27.22 12.42 7.78
C ILE A 21 -27.73 11.23 6.99
N TYR A 22 -28.93 10.76 7.32
CA TYR A 22 -29.52 9.57 6.71
C TYR A 22 -30.95 9.84 6.23
N GLU A 23 -31.38 9.13 5.18
CA GLU A 23 -32.75 9.21 4.67
C GLU A 23 -33.59 7.99 5.04
N THR A 24 -32.93 6.85 5.25
CA THR A 24 -33.60 5.56 5.54
C THR A 24 -33.03 4.90 6.80
N ARG A 25 -33.84 4.10 7.49
CA ARG A 25 -33.40 3.31 8.65
C ARG A 25 -32.29 2.30 8.30
N SER A 26 -32.30 1.78 7.08
CA SER A 26 -31.22 0.90 6.61
C SER A 26 -29.88 1.64 6.58
N GLU A 27 -29.85 2.86 6.02
CA GLU A 27 -28.66 3.69 5.99
C GLU A 27 -28.18 4.07 7.40
N GLN A 28 -29.12 4.40 8.29
CA GLN A 28 -28.84 4.66 9.71
C GLN A 28 -28.09 3.49 10.35
N PHE A 29 -28.66 2.29 10.32
CA PHE A 29 -28.07 1.12 10.98
C PHE A 29 -26.83 0.56 10.28
N GLU A 30 -26.69 0.75 8.96
CA GLU A 30 -25.45 0.43 8.24
C GLU A 30 -24.24 1.23 8.74
N THR A 31 -24.46 2.37 9.38
CA THR A 31 -23.40 3.18 10.00
C THR A 31 -23.32 2.91 11.50
N VAL A 32 -24.45 2.98 12.20
CA VAL A 32 -24.47 3.00 13.67
C VAL A 32 -24.12 1.63 14.26
N VAL A 33 -24.55 0.53 13.64
CA VAL A 33 -24.24 -0.80 14.16
C VAL A 33 -22.73 -1.10 14.08
N PRO A 34 -22.03 -0.88 12.95
CA PRO A 34 -20.57 -0.95 12.92
C PRO A 34 -19.88 0.01 13.90
N PHE A 35 -20.39 1.24 14.05
CA PHE A 35 -19.83 2.22 14.99
C PHE A 35 -19.83 1.70 16.44
N ILE A 36 -20.94 1.10 16.89
CA ILE A 36 -21.04 0.50 18.24
C ILE A 36 -20.19 -0.76 18.34
N ARG A 37 -20.25 -1.65 17.33
CA ARG A 37 -19.47 -2.90 17.32
C ARG A 37 -17.97 -2.65 17.47
N ILE A 38 -17.41 -1.71 16.71
CA ILE A 38 -16.00 -1.33 16.79
C ILE A 38 -15.65 -0.78 18.18
N GLY A 39 -16.52 0.01 18.79
CA GLY A 39 -16.32 0.49 20.17
C GLY A 39 -16.23 -0.65 21.18
N LEU A 40 -17.15 -1.61 21.11
CA LEU A 40 -17.14 -2.79 21.97
C LEU A 40 -15.87 -3.65 21.75
N GLU A 41 -15.46 -3.85 20.49
CA GLU A 41 -14.22 -4.57 20.13
C GLU A 41 -12.96 -3.85 20.68
N ASN A 42 -12.99 -2.52 20.78
CA ASN A 42 -11.92 -1.69 21.36
C ASN A 42 -11.98 -1.57 22.90
N GLY A 43 -12.92 -2.23 23.57
CA GLY A 43 -13.09 -2.15 25.02
C GLY A 43 -13.62 -0.79 25.50
N GLU A 44 -14.42 -0.12 24.69
CA GLU A 44 -15.08 1.15 25.01
C GLU A 44 -16.51 0.91 25.55
N LYS A 45 -16.98 1.81 26.41
CA LYS A 45 -18.38 1.80 26.85
C LYS A 45 -19.25 2.51 25.82
N CYS A 46 -20.28 1.84 25.32
CA CYS A 46 -21.16 2.33 24.27
C CYS A 46 -22.53 2.75 24.82
N ILE A 47 -22.96 3.98 24.51
CA ILE A 47 -24.29 4.50 24.84
C ILE A 47 -25.06 4.80 23.56
N TYR A 48 -26.27 4.27 23.46
CA TYR A 48 -27.23 4.60 22.39
C TYR A 48 -28.43 5.35 22.96
N SER A 49 -28.67 6.56 22.46
CA SER A 49 -29.84 7.38 22.81
C SER A 49 -30.92 7.28 21.73
N ALA A 50 -32.00 6.55 22.03
CA ALA A 50 -33.10 6.28 21.10
C ALA A 50 -34.27 7.28 21.23
N ASP A 51 -34.84 7.69 20.10
CA ASP A 51 -36.03 8.55 20.02
C ASP A 51 -36.99 8.19 18.87
N ASP A 52 -36.51 8.22 17.62
CA ASP A 52 -37.26 7.84 16.41
C ASP A 52 -37.47 6.32 16.34
N ASN A 53 -36.46 5.56 16.76
CA ASN A 53 -36.56 4.11 16.92
C ASN A 53 -36.90 3.76 18.37
N ASN A 54 -37.61 2.64 18.56
CA ASN A 54 -37.74 2.08 19.91
C ASN A 54 -36.52 1.21 20.27
N THR A 55 -36.30 1.01 21.57
CA THR A 55 -35.13 0.25 22.07
C THR A 55 -35.09 -1.18 21.55
N GLY A 56 -36.24 -1.83 21.37
CA GLY A 56 -36.33 -3.19 20.82
C GLY A 56 -35.86 -3.30 19.37
N GLU A 57 -36.23 -2.33 18.53
CA GLU A 57 -35.77 -2.24 17.13
C GLU A 57 -34.25 -2.06 17.06
N VAL A 58 -33.69 -1.16 17.87
CA VAL A 58 -32.24 -0.91 17.93
C VAL A 58 -31.50 -2.18 18.36
N LEU A 59 -31.96 -2.87 19.40
CA LEU A 59 -31.37 -4.13 19.85
C LEU A 59 -31.44 -5.21 18.76
N SER A 60 -32.56 -5.31 18.04
CA SER A 60 -32.71 -6.25 16.93
C SER A 60 -31.74 -5.97 15.78
N ALA A 61 -31.53 -4.68 15.44
CA ALA A 61 -30.56 -4.28 14.43
C ALA A 61 -29.11 -4.60 14.86
N MET A 62 -28.76 -4.35 16.12
CA MET A 62 -27.45 -4.68 16.68
C MET A 62 -27.17 -6.19 16.65
N ARG A 63 -28.14 -7.03 17.04
CA ARG A 63 -28.02 -8.50 16.95
C ARG A 63 -27.79 -8.97 15.50
N SER A 64 -28.52 -8.37 14.56
CA SER A 64 -28.40 -8.69 13.13
C SER A 64 -27.05 -8.27 12.54
N GLY A 65 -26.38 -7.27 13.13
CA GLY A 65 -25.05 -6.82 12.75
C GLY A 65 -23.91 -7.44 13.55
N SER A 66 -24.12 -8.65 14.09
CA SER A 66 -23.11 -9.46 14.77
C SER A 66 -22.57 -8.87 16.08
N ILE A 67 -23.38 -8.09 16.81
CA ILE A 67 -23.06 -7.68 18.18
C ILE A 67 -23.67 -8.70 19.16
N ASP A 68 -22.86 -9.19 20.10
CA ASP A 68 -23.37 -9.93 21.27
C ASP A 68 -23.96 -8.95 22.28
N VAL A 69 -25.21 -8.57 22.01
CA VAL A 69 -25.94 -7.56 22.78
C VAL A 69 -26.15 -8.00 24.23
N GLU A 70 -26.42 -9.28 24.47
CA GLU A 70 -26.70 -9.78 25.82
C GLU A 70 -25.46 -9.72 26.70
N SER A 71 -24.32 -10.17 26.16
CA SER A 71 -23.03 -10.05 26.86
C SER A 71 -22.69 -8.58 27.11
N ALA A 72 -22.81 -7.72 26.09
CA ALA A 72 -22.45 -6.31 26.18
C ALA A 72 -23.33 -5.52 27.18
N ILE A 73 -24.61 -5.85 27.32
CA ILE A 73 -25.47 -5.22 28.35
C ILE A 73 -25.10 -5.76 29.74
N SER A 74 -24.92 -7.08 29.87
CA SER A 74 -24.65 -7.72 31.17
C SER A 74 -23.35 -7.25 31.83
N ASN A 75 -22.32 -6.93 31.03
CA ASN A 75 -21.04 -6.43 31.52
C ASN A 75 -20.97 -4.88 31.54
N GLY A 76 -22.08 -4.20 31.24
CA GLY A 76 -22.17 -2.74 31.25
C GLY A 76 -21.50 -2.02 30.07
N ALA A 77 -20.98 -2.75 29.09
CA ALA A 77 -20.33 -2.18 27.91
C ALA A 77 -21.31 -1.55 26.92
N LEU A 78 -22.59 -1.95 26.92
CA LEU A 78 -23.64 -1.36 26.09
C LEU A 78 -24.81 -0.90 26.94
N VAL A 79 -25.19 0.36 26.79
CA VAL A 79 -26.35 0.97 27.45
C VAL A 79 -27.24 1.61 26.40
N ILE A 80 -28.53 1.24 26.39
CA ILE A 80 -29.53 1.87 25.52
C ILE A 80 -30.51 2.63 26.40
N VAL A 81 -30.66 3.92 26.09
CA VAL A 81 -31.46 4.87 26.86
C VAL A 81 -32.43 5.58 25.92
N SER A 82 -33.63 5.88 26.41
CA SER A 82 -34.61 6.68 25.68
C SER A 82 -34.32 8.18 25.80
N LYS A 83 -34.92 8.99 24.92
CA LYS A 83 -34.85 10.46 25.04
C LYS A 83 -35.26 11.02 26.40
N LYS A 84 -36.12 10.33 27.17
CA LYS A 84 -36.54 10.77 28.51
C LYS A 84 -35.45 10.55 29.56
N GLU A 85 -34.59 9.58 29.32
CA GLU A 85 -33.49 9.21 30.21
C GLU A 85 -32.19 9.96 29.85
N THR A 86 -32.15 10.65 28.71
CA THR A 86 -31.04 11.49 28.25
C THR A 86 -31.45 12.94 28.03
N TYR A 87 -31.96 13.26 26.84
CA TYR A 87 -32.20 14.62 26.37
C TYR A 87 -33.25 15.39 27.16
N LEU A 88 -34.27 14.72 27.69
CA LEU A 88 -35.43 15.32 28.35
C LEU A 88 -35.57 14.88 29.81
N ARG A 89 -34.46 14.65 30.52
CA ARG A 89 -34.47 14.21 31.94
C ARG A 89 -35.35 15.07 32.85
N GLN A 90 -35.39 16.39 32.60
CA GLN A 90 -36.20 17.35 33.37
C GLN A 90 -37.52 17.71 32.66
N GLY A 91 -37.91 16.97 31.63
CA GLY A 91 -39.08 17.26 30.79
C GLY A 91 -38.83 18.30 29.70
N TYR A 92 -37.65 18.92 29.66
CA TYR A 92 -37.19 19.83 28.61
C TYR A 92 -35.71 19.55 28.27
N PHE A 93 -35.23 20.02 27.10
CA PHE A 93 -33.85 19.85 26.69
C PHE A 93 -32.96 20.98 27.20
N ASP A 94 -31.87 20.64 27.89
CA ASP A 94 -30.87 21.58 28.39
C ASP A 94 -29.46 21.15 27.92
N PRO A 95 -28.77 21.99 27.11
CA PRO A 95 -27.42 21.67 26.65
C PRO A 95 -26.41 21.42 27.78
N ASP A 96 -26.47 22.18 28.89
CA ASP A 96 -25.50 22.05 29.98
C ASP A 96 -25.65 20.73 30.73
N GLU A 97 -26.90 20.33 30.98
CA GLU A 97 -27.21 19.03 31.60
C GLU A 97 -26.75 17.87 30.72
N MET A 98 -26.91 17.98 29.39
CA MET A 98 -26.48 16.93 28.47
C MET A 98 -24.95 16.82 28.41
N ILE A 99 -24.23 17.94 28.43
CA ILE A 99 -22.76 17.93 28.55
C ILE A 99 -22.33 17.34 29.91
N GLY A 100 -23.02 17.70 30.99
CA GLY A 100 -22.79 17.12 32.33
C GLY A 100 -22.97 15.60 32.33
N PHE A 101 -24.05 15.11 31.74
CA PHE A 101 -24.32 13.68 31.58
C PHE A 101 -23.21 12.96 30.79
N LEU A 102 -22.75 13.54 29.67
CA LEU A 102 -21.65 12.95 28.89
C LEU A 102 -20.35 12.91 29.69
N LYS A 103 -20.05 13.97 30.44
CA LYS A 103 -18.87 14.06 31.30
C LYS A 103 -18.91 12.99 32.40
N GLU A 104 -20.00 12.92 33.16
CA GLU A 104 -20.20 11.93 34.21
C GLU A 104 -20.14 10.50 33.68
N SER A 105 -20.77 10.24 32.53
CA SER A 105 -20.74 8.94 31.87
C SER A 105 -19.34 8.56 31.40
N THR A 106 -18.55 9.52 30.92
CA THR A 106 -17.16 9.31 30.50
C THR A 106 -16.27 8.99 31.70
N GLU A 107 -16.43 9.72 32.80
CA GLU A 107 -15.71 9.44 34.05
C GLU A 107 -16.11 8.08 34.66
N SER A 108 -17.39 7.70 34.61
CA SER A 108 -17.88 6.40 35.06
C SER A 108 -17.30 5.27 34.20
N ALA A 109 -17.32 5.40 32.87
CA ALA A 109 -16.75 4.41 31.96
C ALA A 109 -15.29 4.12 32.29
N LYS A 110 -14.48 5.16 32.54
CA LYS A 110 -13.08 4.99 32.95
C LYS A 110 -12.93 4.30 34.31
N LYS A 111 -13.75 4.66 35.30
CA LYS A 111 -13.74 4.02 36.63
C LYS A 111 -14.11 2.53 36.56
N GLU A 112 -14.98 2.17 35.62
CA GLU A 112 -15.40 0.79 35.35
C GLU A 112 -14.36 0.00 34.51
N GLY A 113 -13.28 0.66 34.05
CA GLY A 113 -12.16 0.01 33.34
C GLY A 113 -12.25 0.07 31.81
N PHE A 114 -13.23 0.79 31.24
CA PHE A 114 -13.31 1.01 29.80
C PHE A 114 -12.30 2.04 29.31
N SER A 115 -11.84 1.90 28.07
CA SER A 115 -10.81 2.75 27.47
C SER A 115 -11.31 4.18 27.15
N ALA A 116 -12.57 4.30 26.75
CA ALA A 116 -13.24 5.55 26.42
C ALA A 116 -14.78 5.39 26.47
N LEU A 117 -15.51 6.50 26.32
CA LEU A 117 -16.95 6.49 26.06
C LEU A 117 -17.23 6.67 24.57
N ARG A 118 -18.10 5.85 24.02
CA ARG A 118 -18.64 5.99 22.66
C ARG A 118 -20.14 6.23 22.75
N THR A 119 -20.59 7.39 22.31
CA THR A 119 -22.00 7.79 22.38
C THR A 119 -22.58 8.00 20.99
N THR A 120 -23.82 7.58 20.80
CA THR A 120 -24.59 7.92 19.61
C THR A 120 -26.02 8.23 20.00
N GLY A 121 -26.66 9.15 19.28
CA GLY A 121 -28.01 9.54 19.63
C GLY A 121 -28.81 10.12 18.48
N GLU A 122 -30.09 9.78 18.49
CA GLU A 122 -31.08 10.24 17.52
C GLU A 122 -31.53 11.65 17.87
N MET A 123 -31.37 12.58 16.95
CA MET A 123 -31.58 14.00 17.22
C MET A 123 -33.03 14.45 17.04
N THR A 124 -33.94 13.54 16.69
CA THR A 124 -35.35 13.84 16.36
C THR A 124 -36.14 14.45 17.51
N TRP A 125 -35.61 14.43 18.73
CA TRP A 125 -36.21 15.06 19.91
C TRP A 125 -36.31 16.59 19.75
N VAL A 126 -35.44 17.18 18.92
CA VAL A 126 -35.42 18.61 18.57
C VAL A 126 -36.74 19.06 17.94
N LEU A 127 -37.47 18.16 17.27
CA LEU A 127 -38.73 18.46 16.59
C LEU A 127 -39.91 18.67 17.57
N GLY A 128 -39.71 18.45 18.88
CA GLY A 128 -40.75 18.52 19.91
C GLY A 128 -41.18 19.93 20.35
N GLY A 129 -40.63 21.02 19.82
CA GLY A 129 -41.05 22.39 20.13
C GLY A 129 -40.14 23.51 19.59
N GLU A 130 -40.62 24.77 19.56
CA GLU A 130 -39.90 25.93 18.98
C GLU A 130 -38.54 26.23 19.66
N ALA A 131 -38.39 25.93 20.96
CA ALA A 131 -37.13 26.10 21.69
C ALA A 131 -36.05 25.07 21.33
N GLY A 132 -36.38 24.01 20.58
CA GLY A 132 -35.45 22.93 20.23
C GLY A 132 -34.36 23.36 19.24
N THR A 133 -34.68 24.22 18.28
CA THR A 133 -33.75 24.55 17.17
C THR A 133 -32.62 25.47 17.62
N SER A 134 -32.93 26.52 18.38
CA SER A 134 -31.89 27.42 18.92
C SER A 134 -30.99 26.73 19.94
N ARG A 135 -31.56 25.83 20.77
CA ARG A 135 -30.80 25.03 21.74
C ARG A 135 -29.95 23.94 21.08
N LEU A 136 -30.34 23.43 19.91
CA LEU A 136 -29.54 22.48 19.14
C LEU A 136 -28.19 23.10 18.76
N ILE A 137 -28.19 24.31 18.19
CA ILE A 137 -26.95 25.00 17.78
C ILE A 137 -26.03 25.24 18.97
N GLU A 138 -26.58 25.68 20.10
CA GLU A 138 -25.83 25.86 21.35
C GLU A 138 -25.22 24.52 21.82
N TYR A 139 -26.01 23.45 21.76
CA TYR A 139 -25.56 22.10 22.12
C TYR A 139 -24.44 21.60 21.22
N GLU A 140 -24.58 21.66 19.90
CA GLU A 140 -23.53 21.26 18.95
C GLU A 140 -22.24 22.06 19.16
N SER A 141 -22.38 23.35 19.45
CA SER A 141 -21.24 24.21 19.78
C SER A 141 -20.51 23.71 21.03
N LYS A 142 -21.24 23.38 22.10
CA LYS A 142 -20.66 22.84 23.34
C LYS A 142 -20.00 21.47 23.13
N LEU A 143 -20.58 20.61 22.28
CA LEU A 143 -20.00 19.31 21.94
C LEU A 143 -18.62 19.45 21.27
N ASN A 144 -18.44 20.43 20.38
CA ASN A 144 -17.15 20.69 19.73
C ASN A 144 -16.06 21.16 20.69
N PHE A 145 -16.41 21.72 21.86
CA PHE A 145 -15.44 21.98 22.94
C PHE A 145 -15.25 20.76 23.86
N PHE A 146 -16.29 19.95 24.04
CA PHE A 146 -16.28 18.81 24.94
C PHE A 146 -15.43 17.64 24.42
N PHE A 147 -15.67 17.18 23.19
CA PHE A 147 -15.03 15.95 22.68
C PHE A 147 -13.49 16.03 22.55
N PRO A 148 -12.88 17.16 22.13
CA PRO A 148 -11.41 17.27 22.10
C PRO A 148 -10.71 17.11 23.45
N GLU A 149 -11.38 17.47 24.55
CA GLU A 149 -10.79 17.49 25.90
C GLU A 149 -11.15 16.25 26.73
N ASN A 150 -11.98 15.34 26.19
CA ASN A 150 -12.48 14.17 26.91
C ASN A 150 -12.27 12.91 26.09
N ASP A 151 -12.01 11.77 26.75
CA ASP A 151 -11.93 10.46 26.07
C ASP A 151 -13.34 9.95 25.74
N CYS A 152 -14.01 10.69 24.85
CA CYS A 152 -15.37 10.48 24.43
C CYS A 152 -15.50 10.73 22.92
N LEU A 153 -16.25 9.87 22.25
CA LEU A 153 -16.51 9.93 20.81
C LEU A 153 -18.03 10.00 20.57
N GLY A 154 -18.48 10.97 19.79
CA GLY A 154 -19.90 11.23 19.54
C GLY A 154 -20.32 11.03 18.09
N LEU A 155 -21.45 10.35 17.88
CA LEU A 155 -22.17 10.26 16.60
C LEU A 155 -23.62 10.76 16.74
N CYS A 156 -23.86 12.00 16.32
CA CYS A 156 -25.18 12.63 16.28
C CYS A 156 -25.95 12.20 15.02
N GLN A 157 -27.17 11.68 15.14
CA GLN A 157 -27.91 11.08 14.02
C GLN A 157 -29.10 11.96 13.59
N TYR A 158 -29.09 12.42 12.34
CA TYR A 158 -30.11 13.31 11.77
C TYR A 158 -30.82 12.68 10.58
N ASN A 159 -32.14 12.52 10.70
CA ASN A 159 -32.99 12.05 9.62
C ASN A 159 -33.28 13.20 8.63
N ARG A 160 -32.67 13.18 7.45
CA ARG A 160 -32.79 14.22 6.41
C ARG A 160 -34.23 14.53 6.02
N ASN A 161 -35.13 13.55 6.11
CA ASN A 161 -36.55 13.69 5.77
C ASN A 161 -37.39 14.31 6.89
N ARG A 162 -36.89 14.33 8.14
CA ARG A 162 -37.62 14.89 9.29
C ARG A 162 -37.20 16.32 9.64
N PHE A 163 -35.98 16.72 9.29
CA PHE A 163 -35.46 18.06 9.56
C PHE A 163 -35.64 19.00 8.37
N SER A 164 -35.85 20.29 8.65
CA SER A 164 -35.88 21.30 7.59
C SER A 164 -34.49 21.46 6.94
N PRO A 165 -34.42 21.93 5.67
CA PRO A 165 -33.15 22.19 5.02
C PRO A 165 -32.24 23.13 5.83
N GLU A 166 -32.81 24.13 6.49
CA GLU A 166 -32.08 25.11 7.31
C GLU A 166 -31.36 24.43 8.48
N ILE A 167 -32.05 23.54 9.20
CA ILE A 167 -31.45 22.79 10.31
C ILE A 167 -30.33 21.88 9.82
N ILE A 168 -30.54 21.18 8.70
CA ILE A 168 -29.50 20.31 8.14
C ILE A 168 -28.28 21.12 7.69
N THR A 169 -28.47 22.31 7.13
CA THR A 169 -27.35 23.21 6.80
C THR A 169 -26.58 23.62 8.04
N ASP A 170 -27.26 23.98 9.13
CA ASP A 170 -26.60 24.34 10.39
C ASP A 170 -25.84 23.15 11.00
N VAL A 171 -26.43 21.96 10.98
CA VAL A 171 -25.79 20.72 11.43
C VAL A 171 -24.53 20.42 10.63
N ILE A 172 -24.57 20.55 9.30
CA ILE A 172 -23.36 20.40 8.47
C ILE A 172 -22.34 21.45 8.92
N ASN A 173 -22.71 22.72 9.05
CA ASN A 173 -21.77 23.76 9.42
C ASN A 173 -21.16 23.59 10.83
N THR A 174 -21.77 22.83 11.74
CA THR A 174 -21.26 22.63 13.10
C THR A 174 -20.50 21.32 13.32
N HIS A 175 -20.44 20.40 12.34
CA HIS A 175 -19.74 19.12 12.53
C HIS A 175 -18.45 19.04 11.71
N PRO A 176 -17.29 18.73 12.32
CA PRO A 176 -16.03 18.61 11.58
C PRO A 176 -16.00 17.38 10.64
N LEU A 177 -16.81 16.36 10.95
CA LEU A 177 -16.94 15.14 10.17
C LEU A 177 -18.42 14.86 9.91
N VAL A 178 -18.75 14.55 8.65
CA VAL A 178 -20.12 14.24 8.21
C VAL A 178 -20.14 12.87 7.57
N ILE A 179 -21.04 11.99 7.99
CA ILE A 179 -21.32 10.72 7.34
C ILE A 179 -22.57 10.89 6.48
N ALA A 180 -22.44 10.70 5.17
CA ALA A 180 -23.55 10.80 4.21
C ALA A 180 -23.30 9.87 3.01
N GLY A 181 -24.35 9.20 2.53
CA GLY A 181 -24.26 8.32 1.34
C GLY A 181 -23.25 7.18 1.50
N GLY A 182 -23.00 6.73 2.73
CA GLY A 182 -22.00 5.70 3.04
C GLY A 182 -20.54 6.15 2.99
N PHE A 183 -20.26 7.46 3.02
CA PHE A 183 -18.91 8.02 3.09
C PHE A 183 -18.73 8.82 4.36
N VAL A 184 -17.52 8.77 4.95
CA VAL A 184 -17.08 9.73 5.96
C VAL A 184 -16.39 10.88 5.26
N CYS A 185 -16.95 12.07 5.39
CA CYS A 185 -16.47 13.28 4.76
C CYS A 185 -15.79 14.16 5.80
N LYS A 186 -14.53 14.55 5.53
CA LYS A 186 -13.94 15.71 6.21
C LYS A 186 -14.71 16.94 5.76
N ASN A 187 -15.36 17.61 6.69
CA ASN A 187 -16.34 18.60 6.32
C ASN A 187 -15.70 19.96 6.05
N PHE A 188 -15.56 20.29 4.77
CA PHE A 188 -15.06 21.59 4.33
C PHE A 188 -15.96 22.76 4.74
N TYR A 189 -17.25 22.50 4.99
CA TYR A 189 -18.21 23.54 5.40
C TYR A 189 -18.22 23.78 6.91
N TYR A 190 -17.42 23.04 7.68
CA TYR A 190 -17.33 23.22 9.13
C TYR A 190 -16.91 24.65 9.49
N ILE A 191 -17.63 25.21 10.46
CA ILE A 191 -17.44 26.53 11.02
C ILE A 191 -17.16 26.32 12.51
N PRO A 192 -15.98 26.74 13.01
CA PRO A 192 -15.69 26.69 14.43
C PRO A 192 -16.78 27.41 15.24
N PRO A 193 -17.20 26.90 16.40
CA PRO A 193 -18.27 27.48 17.21
C PRO A 193 -18.10 28.97 17.50
N GLU A 194 -16.86 29.43 17.72
CA GLU A 194 -16.54 30.83 18.01
C GLU A 194 -16.82 31.76 16.83
N GLU A 195 -16.77 31.25 15.61
CA GLU A 195 -17.13 31.97 14.39
C GLU A 195 -18.63 31.83 14.11
N PHE A 196 -19.20 30.64 14.30
CA PHE A 196 -20.61 30.37 14.03
C PHE A 196 -21.56 31.26 14.85
N LEU A 197 -21.18 31.58 16.09
CA LEU A 197 -21.96 32.41 17.01
C LEU A 197 -21.80 33.93 16.78
N LYS A 198 -20.82 34.39 15.97
CA LYS A 198 -20.60 35.82 15.69
C LYS A 198 -21.61 36.35 14.65
N LYS A 199 -22.02 37.62 14.81
CA LYS A 199 -22.99 38.29 13.91
C LYS A 199 -22.38 38.79 12.59
N GLU A 200 -21.08 39.09 12.54
CA GLU A 200 -20.38 39.53 11.32
C GLU A 200 -19.78 38.33 10.59
N LYS A 201 -20.61 37.65 9.78
CA LYS A 201 -20.25 36.38 9.12
C LYS A 201 -19.64 36.55 7.72
N LYS A 202 -19.94 37.65 7.02
CA LYS A 202 -19.79 37.68 5.55
C LYS A 202 -18.35 37.66 5.03
N SER A 203 -17.38 38.30 5.69
CA SER A 203 -15.99 38.31 5.20
C SER A 203 -15.29 36.97 5.44
N VAL A 204 -15.41 36.41 6.65
CA VAL A 204 -14.81 35.11 7.01
C VAL A 204 -15.46 33.98 6.22
N GLU A 205 -16.77 34.06 5.97
CA GLU A 205 -17.48 33.11 5.10
C GLU A 205 -16.93 33.11 3.66
N VAL A 206 -16.66 34.29 3.09
CA VAL A 206 -16.06 34.39 1.74
C VAL A 206 -14.66 33.79 1.71
N GLU A 207 -13.81 34.08 2.72
CA GLU A 207 -12.48 33.49 2.81
C GLU A 207 -12.51 31.96 2.91
N ARG A 208 -13.44 31.40 3.73
CA ARG A 208 -13.63 29.95 3.85
C ARG A 208 -14.10 29.33 2.54
N LEU A 209 -15.08 29.95 1.87
CA LEU A 209 -15.58 29.47 0.57
C LEU A 209 -14.45 29.45 -0.48
N LEU A 210 -13.66 30.52 -0.57
CA LEU A 210 -12.51 30.58 -1.47
C LEU A 210 -11.45 29.55 -1.12
N PHE A 211 -11.13 29.38 0.17
CA PHE A 211 -10.19 28.36 0.62
C PHE A 211 -10.64 26.96 0.19
N ASN A 212 -11.92 26.61 0.42
CA ASN A 212 -12.47 25.31 0.06
C ASN A 212 -12.46 25.05 -1.45
N LEU A 213 -12.77 26.06 -2.27
CA LEU A 213 -12.69 25.96 -3.73
C LEU A 213 -11.25 25.69 -4.19
N ILE A 214 -10.29 26.45 -3.65
CA ILE A 214 -8.88 26.29 -4.00
C ILE A 214 -8.33 24.95 -3.50
N ASP A 215 -8.71 24.51 -2.30
CA ASP A 215 -8.27 23.22 -1.73
C ASP A 215 -8.79 22.04 -2.55
N ARG A 216 -10.05 22.12 -3.00
CA ARG A 216 -10.64 21.15 -3.92
C ARG A 216 -9.87 21.08 -5.25
N GLU A 217 -9.65 22.23 -5.91
CA GLU A 217 -8.90 22.29 -7.17
C GLU A 217 -7.47 21.74 -7.00
N LYS A 218 -6.81 22.06 -5.89
CA LYS A 218 -5.48 21.50 -5.56
C LYS A 218 -5.51 20.00 -5.38
N ALA A 219 -6.53 19.45 -4.72
CA ALA A 219 -6.66 18.01 -4.53
C ALA A 219 -6.92 17.28 -5.85
N GLU A 220 -7.79 17.84 -6.72
CA GLU A 220 -8.06 17.31 -8.05
C GLU A 220 -6.80 17.37 -8.94
N GLU A 221 -6.08 18.49 -8.94
CA GLU A 221 -4.83 18.64 -9.69
C GLU A 221 -3.73 17.72 -9.16
N ALA A 222 -3.60 17.57 -7.84
CA ALA A 222 -2.65 16.64 -7.24
C ALA A 222 -2.94 15.18 -7.63
N LEU A 223 -4.23 14.79 -7.66
CA LEU A 223 -4.65 13.49 -8.15
C LEU A 223 -4.30 13.32 -9.63
N ARG A 224 -4.64 14.29 -10.48
CA ARG A 224 -4.34 14.27 -11.92
C ARG A 224 -2.85 14.15 -12.19
N LEU A 225 -2.02 14.93 -11.50
CA LEU A 225 -0.56 14.87 -11.61
C LEU A 225 0.01 13.53 -11.12
N SER A 226 -0.57 12.94 -10.07
CA SER A 226 -0.17 11.62 -9.57
C SER A 226 -0.48 10.53 -10.59
N GLU A 227 -1.69 10.54 -11.17
CA GLU A 227 -2.10 9.62 -12.22
C GLU A 227 -1.22 9.76 -13.48
N GLU A 228 -0.95 10.99 -13.90
CA GLU A 228 -0.08 11.25 -15.05
C GLU A 228 1.36 10.77 -14.82
N LYS A 229 1.91 10.99 -13.62
CA LYS A 229 3.23 10.49 -13.23
C LYS A 229 3.28 8.96 -13.24
N PHE A 230 2.27 8.31 -12.66
CA PHE A 230 2.16 6.86 -12.67
C PHE A 230 2.07 6.32 -14.10
N PHE A 231 1.18 6.87 -14.91
CA PHE A 231 1.01 6.48 -16.31
C PHE A 231 2.34 6.61 -17.09
N LYS A 232 3.00 7.77 -17.00
CA LYS A 232 4.29 7.99 -17.67
C LYS A 232 5.36 7.02 -17.20
N ALA A 233 5.52 6.80 -15.89
CA ALA A 233 6.53 5.88 -15.36
C ALA A 233 6.26 4.42 -15.76
N PHE A 234 5.00 4.00 -15.69
CA PHE A 234 4.56 2.65 -16.03
C PHE A 234 4.80 2.33 -17.52
N HIS A 235 4.54 3.28 -18.41
CA HIS A 235 4.69 3.11 -19.85
C HIS A 235 6.11 3.41 -20.38
N ALA A 236 6.89 4.27 -19.72
CA ALA A 236 8.25 4.62 -20.18
C ALA A 236 9.34 3.63 -19.74
N THR A 237 9.05 2.72 -18.80
CA THR A 237 10.02 1.72 -18.33
C THR A 237 10.37 0.73 -19.46
N PRO A 238 11.66 0.38 -19.67
CA PRO A 238 12.08 -0.52 -20.76
C PRO A 238 11.75 -2.00 -20.51
N ASP A 239 11.29 -2.33 -19.31
CA ASP A 239 10.86 -3.67 -18.90
C ASP A 239 9.35 -3.83 -19.14
N ALA A 240 8.92 -5.06 -19.44
CA ALA A 240 7.50 -5.37 -19.56
C ALA A 240 6.88 -5.41 -18.17
N ILE A 241 5.77 -4.70 -17.97
CA ILE A 241 5.08 -4.63 -16.68
C ILE A 241 3.65 -5.10 -16.86
N VAL A 242 3.20 -5.98 -15.96
CA VAL A 242 1.82 -6.46 -15.90
C VAL A 242 1.29 -6.38 -14.47
N ILE A 243 0.03 -6.00 -14.33
CA ILE A 243 -0.71 -6.01 -13.06
C ILE A 243 -1.73 -7.14 -13.12
N THR A 244 -1.63 -8.07 -12.18
CA THR A 244 -2.51 -9.25 -12.11
C THR A 244 -3.35 -9.19 -10.85
N ARG A 245 -4.67 -9.40 -10.96
CA ARG A 245 -5.53 -9.59 -9.79
C ARG A 245 -5.38 -11.01 -9.23
N VAL A 246 -5.17 -11.12 -7.93
CA VAL A 246 -4.89 -12.42 -7.28
C VAL A 246 -6.12 -13.32 -7.20
N SER A 247 -7.31 -12.75 -7.03
CA SER A 247 -8.55 -13.52 -6.82
C SER A 247 -8.90 -14.45 -7.99
N ASP A 248 -8.57 -14.06 -9.22
CA ASP A 248 -8.84 -14.87 -10.43
C ASP A 248 -7.66 -14.95 -11.41
N ASN A 249 -6.48 -14.42 -11.05
CA ASN A 249 -5.25 -14.43 -11.85
C ASN A 249 -5.39 -13.72 -13.21
N ARG A 250 -6.33 -12.78 -13.35
CA ARG A 250 -6.52 -12.03 -14.60
C ARG A 250 -5.64 -10.79 -14.65
N LEU A 251 -5.15 -10.49 -15.86
CA LEU A 251 -4.43 -9.25 -16.15
C LEU A 251 -5.41 -8.07 -16.09
N VAL A 252 -5.08 -7.07 -15.28
CA VAL A 252 -5.88 -5.85 -15.09
C VAL A 252 -5.23 -4.67 -15.80
N ASP A 253 -3.90 -4.66 -15.91
CA ASP A 253 -3.18 -3.67 -16.69
C ASP A 253 -1.88 -4.27 -17.26
N VAL A 254 -1.43 -3.73 -18.39
CA VAL A 254 -0.18 -4.07 -19.07
C VAL A 254 0.43 -2.81 -19.70
N ASN A 255 1.74 -2.63 -19.58
CA ASN A 255 2.41 -1.49 -20.20
C ASN A 255 2.65 -1.68 -21.71
N GLU A 256 3.11 -0.62 -22.38
CA GLU A 256 3.39 -0.66 -23.83
C GLU A 256 4.50 -1.65 -24.20
N VAL A 257 5.48 -1.82 -23.32
CA VAL A 257 6.58 -2.77 -23.56
C VAL A 257 6.07 -4.20 -23.57
N PHE A 258 5.16 -4.56 -22.66
CA PHE A 258 4.51 -5.88 -22.67
C PHE A 258 3.80 -6.13 -24.00
N VAL A 259 2.99 -5.16 -24.48
CA VAL A 259 2.26 -5.30 -25.75
C VAL A 259 3.23 -5.49 -26.91
N ARG A 260 4.28 -4.65 -26.99
CA ARG A 260 5.28 -4.70 -28.05
C ARG A 260 6.09 -6.00 -28.05
N ARG A 261 6.52 -6.50 -26.88
CA ARG A 261 7.35 -7.71 -26.78
C ARG A 261 6.54 -8.99 -26.90
N SER A 262 5.40 -9.07 -26.21
CA SER A 262 4.57 -10.27 -26.20
C SER A 262 3.84 -10.51 -27.52
N GLY A 263 3.55 -9.44 -28.27
CA GLY A 263 2.75 -9.50 -29.51
C GLY A 263 1.25 -9.63 -29.26
N TYR A 264 0.79 -9.59 -28.01
CA TYR A 264 -0.63 -9.51 -27.67
C TYR A 264 -1.05 -8.04 -27.57
N SER A 265 -2.21 -7.69 -28.13
CA SER A 265 -2.79 -6.37 -27.92
C SER A 265 -3.20 -6.20 -26.45
N ARG A 266 -3.34 -4.95 -26.00
CA ARG A 266 -3.84 -4.66 -24.66
C ARG A 266 -5.23 -5.29 -24.47
N ASP A 267 -6.13 -5.10 -25.44
CA ASP A 267 -7.50 -5.63 -25.37
C ASP A 267 -7.53 -7.17 -25.37
N ASP A 268 -6.62 -7.82 -26.09
CA ASP A 268 -6.48 -9.28 -26.05
C ASP A 268 -5.96 -9.75 -24.69
N ALA A 269 -5.09 -8.96 -24.04
CA ALA A 269 -4.42 -9.31 -22.79
C ALA A 269 -5.32 -9.15 -21.56
N LEU A 270 -6.08 -8.05 -21.50
CA LEU A 270 -6.87 -7.69 -20.35
C LEU A 270 -7.98 -8.70 -20.07
N GLY A 271 -8.20 -8.98 -18.78
CA GLY A 271 -9.21 -9.93 -18.35
C GLY A 271 -8.86 -11.39 -18.66
N ARG A 272 -7.66 -11.73 -19.12
CA ARG A 272 -7.22 -13.12 -19.33
C ARG A 272 -6.08 -13.48 -18.38
N THR A 273 -5.80 -14.76 -18.23
CA THR A 273 -4.73 -15.26 -17.37
C THR A 273 -3.44 -15.46 -18.15
N THR A 274 -2.30 -15.47 -17.46
CA THR A 274 -1.00 -15.80 -18.10
C THR A 274 -0.94 -17.23 -18.65
N LEU A 275 -1.83 -18.12 -18.20
CA LEU A 275 -1.99 -19.47 -18.72
C LEU A 275 -2.75 -19.49 -20.05
N ASP A 276 -3.75 -18.61 -20.21
CA ASP A 276 -4.55 -18.51 -21.45
C ASP A 276 -3.69 -18.14 -22.67
N PHE A 277 -2.54 -17.50 -22.42
CA PHE A 277 -1.57 -17.10 -23.44
C PHE A 277 -0.39 -18.07 -23.55
N ASN A 278 -0.28 -19.04 -22.65
CA ASN A 278 0.88 -19.90 -22.50
C ASN A 278 2.20 -19.07 -22.41
N LEU A 279 2.15 -17.96 -21.66
CA LEU A 279 3.23 -16.97 -21.59
C LEU A 279 4.49 -17.51 -20.92
N TRP A 280 4.35 -18.47 -20.01
CA TRP A 280 5.48 -19.11 -19.34
C TRP A 280 5.91 -20.32 -20.16
N ALA A 281 7.17 -20.35 -20.62
CA ALA A 281 7.67 -21.49 -21.39
C ALA A 281 7.72 -22.77 -20.52
N ASN A 282 7.94 -22.61 -19.22
CA ASN A 282 7.90 -23.66 -18.20
C ASN A 282 6.90 -23.28 -17.09
N THR A 283 5.89 -24.13 -16.88
CA THR A 283 4.86 -23.90 -15.85
C THR A 283 5.39 -24.06 -14.43
N GLN A 284 6.46 -24.83 -14.21
CA GLN A 284 7.07 -25.00 -12.88
C GLN A 284 7.73 -23.70 -12.39
N ASP A 285 8.27 -22.90 -13.31
CA ASP A 285 8.85 -21.59 -12.97
C ASP A 285 7.77 -20.61 -12.49
N ARG A 286 6.59 -20.69 -13.11
CA ARG A 286 5.41 -19.92 -12.69
C ARG A 286 4.93 -20.35 -11.30
N GLU A 287 4.87 -21.65 -11.03
CA GLU A 287 4.45 -22.17 -9.73
C GLU A 287 5.41 -21.75 -8.62
N ARG A 288 6.72 -21.82 -8.87
CA ARG A 288 7.75 -21.32 -7.96
C ARG A 288 7.58 -19.82 -7.69
N TYR A 289 7.39 -19.02 -8.73
CA TYR A 289 7.16 -17.58 -8.63
C TYR A 289 5.94 -17.25 -7.76
N LEU A 290 4.80 -17.90 -8.02
CA LEU A 290 3.57 -17.67 -7.26
C LEU A 290 3.66 -18.17 -5.82
N THR A 291 4.35 -19.29 -5.58
CA THR A 291 4.55 -19.83 -4.24
C THR A 291 5.37 -18.87 -3.39
N THR A 292 6.47 -18.35 -3.93
CA THR A 292 7.30 -17.37 -3.24
C THR A 292 6.54 -16.07 -3.00
N LEU A 293 5.75 -15.56 -3.96
CA LEU A 293 4.89 -14.39 -3.75
C LEU A 293 3.87 -14.59 -2.63
N ARG A 294 3.24 -15.77 -2.55
CA ARG A 294 2.27 -16.07 -1.48
C ARG A 294 2.92 -16.18 -0.11
N GLY A 295 4.15 -16.70 -0.04
CA GLY A 295 4.88 -16.88 1.22
C GLY A 295 5.58 -15.62 1.73
N GLN A 296 6.15 -14.82 0.82
CA GLN A 296 7.06 -13.72 1.15
C GLN A 296 6.54 -12.33 0.72
N GLY A 297 5.47 -12.26 -0.08
CA GLY A 297 4.92 -11.01 -0.61
C GLY A 297 5.71 -10.39 -1.76
N SER A 298 6.92 -10.88 -2.05
CA SER A 298 7.74 -10.40 -3.16
C SER A 298 8.65 -11.48 -3.74
N VAL A 299 9.06 -11.29 -4.99
CA VAL A 299 10.08 -12.06 -5.71
C VAL A 299 10.99 -11.07 -6.43
N ARG A 300 12.30 -11.29 -6.37
CA ARG A 300 13.29 -10.44 -7.04
C ARG A 300 14.11 -11.28 -8.01
N GLU A 301 14.22 -10.78 -9.24
CA GLU A 301 15.14 -11.27 -10.28
C GLU A 301 15.18 -12.81 -10.44
N GLN A 302 14.01 -13.47 -10.41
CA GLN A 302 13.95 -14.90 -10.70
C GLN A 302 14.19 -15.12 -12.19
N GLU A 303 15.17 -15.92 -12.56
CA GLU A 303 15.33 -16.34 -13.96
C GLU A 303 14.19 -17.26 -14.39
N SER A 304 13.59 -16.96 -15.54
CA SER A 304 12.49 -17.73 -16.13
C SER A 304 12.42 -17.47 -17.63
N GLN A 305 11.81 -18.40 -18.37
CA GLN A 305 11.63 -18.28 -19.82
C GLN A 305 10.20 -17.94 -20.17
N PHE A 306 10.01 -16.93 -21.02
CA PHE A 306 8.69 -16.50 -21.49
C PHE A 306 8.53 -16.76 -22.98
N ARG A 307 7.32 -17.18 -23.37
CA ARG A 307 6.94 -17.47 -24.74
C ARG A 307 6.05 -16.36 -25.29
N MET A 308 6.51 -15.73 -26.37
CA MET A 308 5.77 -14.67 -27.07
C MET A 308 4.71 -15.27 -28.01
N LYS A 309 3.77 -14.47 -28.51
CA LYS A 309 2.73 -14.91 -29.46
C LYS A 309 3.29 -15.53 -30.74
N SER A 310 4.47 -15.09 -31.18
CA SER A 310 5.19 -15.66 -32.32
C SER A 310 5.74 -17.08 -32.08
N GLY A 311 5.76 -17.54 -30.82
CA GLY A 311 6.43 -18.78 -30.40
C GLY A 311 7.89 -18.58 -29.94
N GLN A 312 8.47 -17.39 -30.14
CA GLN A 312 9.81 -17.08 -29.65
C GLN A 312 9.89 -17.21 -28.12
N ILE A 313 10.98 -17.80 -27.64
CA ILE A 313 11.30 -17.91 -26.22
C ILE A 313 12.34 -16.84 -25.86
N LEU A 314 12.07 -16.09 -24.80
CA LEU A 314 12.98 -15.08 -24.26
C LEU A 314 13.44 -15.51 -22.87
N ASP A 315 14.74 -15.33 -22.59
CA ASP A 315 15.29 -15.46 -21.25
C ASP A 315 15.03 -14.17 -20.49
N CYS A 316 14.37 -14.26 -19.33
CA CYS A 316 13.96 -13.09 -18.56
C CYS A 316 14.27 -13.21 -17.07
N LEU A 317 14.45 -12.05 -16.44
CA LEU A 317 14.37 -11.88 -15.00
C LEU A 317 12.96 -11.40 -14.65
N VAL A 318 12.24 -12.17 -13.84
CA VAL A 318 10.92 -11.82 -13.35
C VAL A 318 10.98 -11.39 -11.89
N SER A 319 10.50 -10.19 -11.62
CA SER A 319 10.29 -9.67 -10.27
C SER A 319 8.80 -9.48 -10.03
N GLY A 320 8.37 -9.59 -8.78
CA GLY A 320 6.97 -9.49 -8.38
C GLY A 320 6.83 -8.86 -7.01
N GLU A 321 5.79 -8.06 -6.83
CA GLU A 321 5.42 -7.53 -5.52
C GLU A 321 3.91 -7.54 -5.36
N THR A 322 3.42 -8.04 -4.22
CA THR A 322 2.00 -8.05 -3.91
C THR A 322 1.60 -6.74 -3.22
N PHE A 323 0.48 -6.15 -3.64
CA PHE A 323 -0.06 -4.94 -3.04
C PHE A 323 -1.59 -4.99 -2.98
N ARG A 324 -2.22 -4.12 -2.18
CA ARG A 324 -3.68 -4.05 -2.02
C ARG A 324 -4.23 -2.76 -2.60
N ILE A 325 -5.31 -2.88 -3.36
CA ILE A 325 -6.21 -1.75 -3.67
C ILE A 325 -7.58 -2.07 -3.08
N GLY A 326 -7.95 -1.39 -1.99
CA GLY A 326 -9.12 -1.76 -1.20
C GLY A 326 -8.94 -3.13 -0.55
N ASP A 327 -9.74 -4.11 -0.98
CA ASP A 327 -9.66 -5.50 -0.51
C ASP A 327 -9.12 -6.50 -1.51
N GLU A 328 -8.98 -6.06 -2.75
CA GLU A 328 -8.42 -6.90 -3.78
C GLU A 328 -6.90 -6.86 -3.67
N MET A 329 -6.31 -8.06 -3.65
CA MET A 329 -4.88 -8.26 -3.75
C MET A 329 -4.47 -8.25 -5.23
N TYR A 330 -3.39 -7.55 -5.54
CA TYR A 330 -2.80 -7.45 -6.87
C TYR A 330 -1.33 -7.85 -6.80
N ILE A 331 -0.79 -8.25 -7.95
CA ILE A 331 0.63 -8.52 -8.17
C ILE A 331 1.11 -7.55 -9.25
N LEU A 332 2.13 -6.77 -8.95
CA LEU A 332 2.90 -6.03 -9.95
C LEU A 332 4.06 -6.92 -10.39
N THR A 333 4.06 -7.35 -11.64
CA THR A 333 5.11 -8.18 -12.21
C THR A 333 5.93 -7.38 -13.21
N ILE A 334 7.25 -7.38 -13.04
CA ILE A 334 8.21 -6.77 -13.96
C ILE A 334 9.01 -7.88 -14.62
N ILE A 335 9.08 -7.86 -15.95
CA ILE A 335 9.75 -8.85 -16.78
C ILE A 335 10.82 -8.13 -17.58
N ARG A 336 12.08 -8.37 -17.21
CA ARG A 336 13.26 -7.87 -17.90
C ARG A 336 13.80 -8.93 -18.83
N ASP A 337 13.90 -8.61 -20.11
CA ASP A 337 14.56 -9.47 -21.11
C ASP A 337 16.08 -9.40 -20.93
N ILE A 338 16.72 -10.56 -20.78
CA ILE A 338 18.17 -10.73 -20.65
C ILE A 338 18.73 -11.64 -21.76
N THR A 339 17.96 -11.88 -22.83
CA THR A 339 18.33 -12.80 -23.91
C THR A 339 19.64 -12.38 -24.58
N GLU A 340 19.75 -11.12 -24.98
CA GLU A 340 20.97 -10.57 -25.61
C GLU A 340 22.18 -10.66 -24.67
N ARG A 341 21.98 -10.34 -23.39
CA ARG A 341 23.03 -10.43 -22.37
C ARG A 341 23.54 -11.86 -22.24
N LYS A 342 22.65 -12.86 -22.14
CA LYS A 342 23.05 -14.28 -22.05
C LYS A 342 23.78 -14.75 -23.30
N GLN A 343 23.34 -14.34 -24.48
CA GLN A 343 24.01 -14.65 -25.74
C GLN A 343 25.43 -14.09 -25.77
N THR A 344 25.61 -12.82 -25.38
CA THR A 344 26.94 -12.20 -25.29
C THR A 344 27.83 -12.89 -24.26
N GLU A 345 27.29 -13.26 -23.08
CA GLU A 345 28.04 -13.98 -22.04
C GLU A 345 28.50 -15.37 -22.52
N GLU A 346 27.65 -16.10 -23.26
CA GLU A 346 28.04 -17.37 -23.88
C GLU A 346 29.10 -17.21 -24.98
N GLU A 347 28.98 -16.19 -25.83
CA GLU A 347 29.99 -15.90 -26.86
C GLU A 347 31.33 -15.56 -26.24
N ILE A 348 31.36 -14.67 -25.23
CA ILE A 348 32.57 -14.32 -24.49
C ILE A 348 33.18 -15.56 -23.85
N LYS A 349 32.36 -16.43 -23.25
CA LYS A 349 32.83 -17.69 -22.66
C LYS A 349 33.49 -18.58 -23.71
N LYS A 350 32.84 -18.79 -24.87
CA LYS A 350 33.40 -19.58 -25.98
C LYS A 350 34.73 -19.01 -26.48
N TYR A 351 34.81 -17.68 -26.66
CA TYR A 351 36.05 -17.03 -27.07
C TYR A 351 37.17 -17.18 -26.05
N ARG A 352 36.85 -17.04 -24.75
CA ARG A 352 37.83 -17.23 -23.67
C ARG A 352 38.34 -18.67 -23.64
N ASP A 353 37.44 -19.65 -23.65
CA ASP A 353 37.80 -21.06 -23.58
C ASP A 353 38.67 -21.45 -24.80
N HIS A 354 38.38 -20.92 -25.99
CA HIS A 354 39.21 -21.11 -27.19
C HIS A 354 40.59 -20.42 -27.10
N LEU A 355 40.66 -19.21 -26.54
CA LEU A 355 41.93 -18.51 -26.34
C LEU A 355 42.81 -19.24 -25.32
N GLU A 356 42.24 -19.78 -24.25
CA GLU A 356 42.98 -20.57 -23.25
C GLU A 356 43.60 -21.83 -23.87
N GLU A 357 42.86 -22.52 -24.74
CA GLU A 357 43.36 -23.67 -25.50
C GLU A 357 44.53 -23.28 -26.42
N LEU A 358 44.37 -22.21 -27.20
CA LEU A 358 45.41 -21.73 -28.11
C LEU A 358 46.68 -21.26 -27.37
N VAL A 359 46.53 -20.57 -26.24
CA VAL A 359 47.66 -20.15 -25.38
C VAL A 359 48.41 -21.36 -24.84
N LYS A 360 47.69 -22.42 -24.43
CA LYS A 360 48.31 -23.66 -23.95
C LYS A 360 49.12 -24.35 -25.04
N GLU A 361 48.58 -24.46 -26.26
CA GLU A 361 49.28 -25.04 -27.40
C GLU A 361 50.55 -24.26 -27.76
N ARG A 362 50.46 -22.92 -27.84
CA ARG A 362 51.60 -22.07 -28.20
C ARG A 362 52.68 -22.05 -27.13
N THR A 363 52.30 -22.09 -25.85
CA THR A 363 53.26 -22.21 -24.75
C THR A 363 54.02 -23.53 -24.84
N ALA A 364 53.34 -24.65 -25.09
CA ALA A 364 54.00 -25.96 -25.26
C ALA A 364 54.94 -26.00 -26.48
N GLU A 365 54.53 -25.39 -27.60
CA GLU A 365 55.38 -25.28 -28.80
C GLU A 365 56.65 -24.44 -28.52
N LEU A 366 56.50 -23.32 -27.82
CA LEU A 366 57.62 -22.46 -27.43
C LEU A 366 58.58 -23.15 -26.46
N GLU A 367 58.05 -23.88 -25.48
CA GLU A 367 58.86 -24.67 -24.54
C GLU A 367 59.70 -25.73 -25.26
N ASN A 368 59.09 -26.46 -26.22
CA ASN A 368 59.82 -27.44 -27.03
C ASN A 368 60.92 -26.76 -27.88
N LYS A 369 60.60 -25.65 -28.56
CA LYS A 369 61.58 -24.90 -29.35
C LYS A 369 62.72 -24.35 -28.49
N ASN A 370 62.41 -23.85 -27.30
CA ASN A 370 63.43 -23.39 -26.35
C ASN A 370 64.35 -24.54 -25.92
N LYS A 371 63.79 -25.72 -25.62
CA LYS A 371 64.58 -26.91 -25.25
C LYS A 371 65.49 -27.38 -26.40
N ASP A 372 65.00 -27.33 -27.63
CA ASP A 372 65.79 -27.64 -28.84
C ASP A 372 66.95 -26.64 -29.01
N LEU A 373 66.66 -25.34 -28.86
CA LEU A 373 67.68 -24.28 -28.91
C LEU A 373 68.73 -24.44 -27.81
N GLU A 374 68.33 -24.71 -26.57
CA GLU A 374 69.25 -24.97 -25.46
C GLU A 374 70.17 -26.16 -25.76
N THR A 375 69.62 -27.23 -26.33
CA THR A 375 70.40 -28.42 -26.72
C THR A 375 71.40 -28.08 -27.82
N MET A 376 70.99 -27.29 -28.81
CA MET A 376 71.85 -26.86 -29.91
C MET A 376 72.98 -25.94 -29.42
N ILE A 377 72.69 -25.00 -28.51
CA ILE A 377 73.67 -24.12 -27.85
C ILE A 377 74.68 -24.96 -27.05
N LYS A 378 74.23 -25.90 -26.19
CA LYS A 378 75.13 -26.80 -25.45
C LYS A 378 76.05 -27.59 -26.38
N GLY A 379 75.53 -28.06 -27.51
CA GLY A 379 76.31 -28.76 -28.54
C GLY A 379 77.34 -27.89 -29.26
N LEU A 380 77.05 -26.61 -29.49
CA LEU A 380 78.00 -25.63 -30.05
C LEU A 380 79.12 -25.32 -29.06
N VAL A 381 78.77 -24.96 -27.82
CA VAL A 381 79.75 -24.67 -26.76
C VAL A 381 80.67 -25.88 -26.52
N GLY A 382 80.13 -27.10 -26.49
CA GLY A 382 80.93 -28.31 -26.35
C GLY A 382 81.84 -28.62 -27.55
N ARG A 383 81.52 -28.14 -28.77
CA ARG A 383 82.44 -28.21 -29.92
C ARG A 383 83.56 -27.18 -29.79
N GLU A 384 83.23 -25.97 -29.35
CA GLU A 384 84.18 -24.89 -29.15
C GLU A 384 85.24 -25.23 -28.08
N LEU A 385 84.80 -25.77 -26.93
CA LEU A 385 85.70 -26.25 -25.88
C LEU A 385 86.67 -27.32 -26.38
N ARG A 386 86.19 -28.30 -27.17
CA ARG A 386 87.05 -29.33 -27.79
C ARG A 386 88.05 -28.73 -28.77
N MET A 387 87.67 -27.72 -29.55
CA MET A 387 88.61 -27.04 -30.43
C MET A 387 89.70 -26.30 -29.66
N ILE A 388 89.35 -25.69 -28.52
CA ILE A 388 90.32 -25.02 -27.63
C ILE A 388 91.30 -26.06 -27.05
N GLU A 389 90.81 -27.19 -26.54
CA GLU A 389 91.66 -28.29 -26.04
C GLU A 389 92.59 -28.85 -27.12
N LEU A 390 92.07 -29.03 -28.35
CA LEU A 390 92.85 -29.53 -29.48
C LEU A 390 93.97 -28.54 -29.85
N LYS A 391 93.68 -27.23 -29.88
CA LYS A 391 94.68 -26.19 -30.13
C LYS A 391 95.78 -26.20 -29.07
N ASN A 392 95.41 -26.25 -27.79
CA ASN A 392 96.38 -26.31 -26.70
C ASN A 392 97.28 -27.57 -26.81
N THR A 393 96.70 -28.71 -27.18
CA THR A 393 97.45 -29.96 -27.39
C THR A 393 98.43 -29.86 -28.57
N ILE A 394 98.01 -29.23 -29.66
CA ILE A 394 98.88 -28.96 -30.82
C ILE A 394 100.04 -28.06 -30.42
N GLU A 395 99.78 -26.96 -29.69
CA GLU A 395 100.83 -26.06 -29.20
C GLU A 395 101.84 -26.77 -28.29
N GLU A 396 101.38 -27.66 -27.39
CA GLU A 396 102.28 -28.47 -26.56
C GLU A 396 103.15 -29.45 -27.39
N LEU A 397 102.57 -30.07 -28.41
CA LEU A 397 103.29 -30.98 -29.30
C LEU A 397 104.32 -30.23 -30.16
N GLU A 398 103.97 -29.06 -30.68
CA GLU A 398 104.88 -28.18 -31.42
C GLU A 398 106.05 -27.73 -30.55
N LYS A 399 105.79 -27.36 -29.29
CA LYS A 399 106.85 -27.03 -28.33
C LYS A 399 107.80 -28.21 -28.07
N LYS A 400 107.27 -29.42 -27.86
CA LYS A 400 108.07 -30.65 -27.70
C LYS A 400 108.87 -31.02 -28.95
N LEU A 401 108.35 -30.72 -30.14
CA LEU A 401 109.06 -30.92 -31.41
C LEU A 401 110.20 -29.90 -31.54
N GLY A 402 109.98 -28.63 -31.23
CA GLY A 402 111.02 -27.59 -31.21
C GLY A 402 112.18 -27.94 -30.28
N GLU A 403 111.89 -28.40 -29.06
CA GLU A 403 112.91 -28.86 -28.10
C GLU A 403 113.67 -30.12 -28.55
N ARG A 404 113.13 -30.90 -29.51
CA ARG A 404 113.78 -32.08 -30.09
C ARG A 404 114.71 -31.76 -31.27
N TYR A 405 114.55 -30.61 -31.91
CA TYR A 405 115.40 -30.14 -33.02
C TYR A 405 116.56 -29.25 -32.55
N GLU A 406 116.61 -28.87 -31.28
CA GLU A 406 117.72 -28.12 -30.65
C GLU A 406 118.75 -29.01 -29.90
N LYS A 407 118.66 -30.34 -30.01
CA LYS A 407 119.68 -31.32 -29.58
C LYS A 407 120.27 -32.03 -30.77
#